data_AF-A0A1V2RAQ6-F1
#
_entry.id   AF-A0A1V2RAQ6-F1
#
_cell.length_a   1.000
_cell.length_b   1.000
_cell.length_c   1.000
_cell.angle_alpha   90.00
_cell.angle_beta   90.00
_cell.angle_gamma   90.00
#
_symmetry.space_group_name_H-M   'P 1'
#
loop_
_entity.id
_entity.type
_entity.pdbx_description
1 polymer ?
#
loop_
_entity_poly.entity_id
_entity_poly.type
_entity_poly.pdbx_seq_one_letter_code
_entity_poly.pdbx_strand_id
1 'polypeptide(L)'
;MDGLDEATDWQPGPDLFPAAPGQGVRVLASARHLAGDADSTGWLTRLNWDSLAVSLPLPPMDRDGVRQVLHAMGNPLASLATNVDVVSELYRLSEGDPLLVRLYVEALLPYGERAAAISADELPSISKGLAGYFSRWWDEQERQWRERHRNSAAERQDLEDFLNVLACALGPLGHDDLADIMPRPLSWLRLRALTTDVGRFVIGNGKDTGFVYSHPRLGMYFRDSMGQAERDTWDERFLAHGRRALAQARKGTIALPPYAVRFHGAHLERAMAPDEDLYALLDGGWLRACQALDGGDSTFLNDSERAWRRAETRSDERAFEVRFLSALARASVAARSDGMPVALLGAAVRASVLPPRRPWRCAAV
;
A
#
# COMPACT_ATOMS: atom_id res chain seq x y z
N MET A 1 13.38 -9.60 5.28
CA MET A 1 12.02 -9.24 4.88
C MET A 1 11.67 -7.94 5.56
N ASP A 2 11.26 -6.95 4.79
CA ASP A 2 11.01 -5.62 5.32
C ASP A 2 9.50 -5.37 5.42
N GLY A 3 9.04 -4.74 6.50
CA GLY A 3 7.66 -4.27 6.66
C GLY A 3 6.60 -5.38 6.64
N LEU A 4 6.71 -6.43 7.46
CA LEU A 4 5.71 -7.50 7.49
C LEU A 4 4.30 -7.01 7.84
N ASP A 5 4.20 -5.93 8.63
CA ASP A 5 2.93 -5.28 8.98
C ASP A 5 2.28 -4.51 7.81
N GLU A 6 3.02 -4.31 6.72
CA GLU A 6 2.58 -3.57 5.54
C GLU A 6 2.01 -4.47 4.43
N ALA A 7 1.91 -5.77 4.69
CA ALA A 7 1.31 -6.72 3.75
C ALA A 7 -0.18 -6.41 3.56
N THR A 8 -0.53 -5.81 2.42
CA THR A 8 -1.91 -5.41 2.08
C THR A 8 -2.72 -6.52 1.42
N ASP A 9 -2.09 -7.32 0.57
CA ASP A 9 -2.75 -8.35 -0.26
C ASP A 9 -2.37 -9.79 0.05
N TRP A 10 -1.62 -10.01 1.14
CA TRP A 10 -1.28 -11.33 1.66
C TRP A 10 -1.09 -11.24 3.17
N GLN A 11 -1.09 -12.37 3.87
CA GLN A 11 -0.92 -12.41 5.32
C GLN A 11 0.37 -13.18 5.69
N PRO A 12 1.27 -12.57 6.48
CA PRO A 12 2.42 -13.29 7.03
C PRO A 12 1.96 -14.40 7.98
N GLY A 13 2.49 -15.61 7.76
CA GLY A 13 2.18 -16.79 8.56
C GLY A 13 3.37 -17.72 8.76
N PRO A 14 3.19 -18.85 9.47
CA PRO A 14 4.25 -19.81 9.78
C PRO A 14 4.92 -20.43 8.55
N ASP A 15 4.23 -20.41 7.40
CA ASP A 15 4.65 -20.95 6.12
C ASP A 15 5.44 -19.96 5.26
N LEU A 16 5.60 -18.71 5.73
CA LEU A 16 6.34 -17.67 5.00
C LEU A 16 7.82 -18.03 4.80
N PHE A 17 8.40 -18.77 5.74
CA PHE A 17 9.74 -19.30 5.65
C PHE A 17 9.75 -20.79 6.02
N PRO A 18 10.68 -21.58 5.44
CA PRO A 18 10.86 -22.96 5.89
C PRO A 18 11.20 -23.01 7.38
N ALA A 19 10.57 -23.93 8.12
CA ALA A 19 10.83 -24.12 9.54
C ALA A 19 12.31 -24.46 9.85
N ALA A 20 12.99 -25.10 8.91
CA ALA A 20 14.43 -25.32 8.93
C ALA A 20 15.05 -24.72 7.65
N PRO A 21 15.50 -23.45 7.68
CA PRO A 21 16.20 -22.88 6.54
C PRO A 21 17.50 -23.66 6.29
N GLY A 22 17.93 -23.74 5.03
CA GLY A 22 19.14 -24.46 4.65
C GLY A 22 20.38 -24.00 5.42
N GLN A 23 21.39 -24.86 5.51
CA GLN A 23 22.61 -24.57 6.27
C GLN A 23 23.23 -23.23 5.83
N GLY A 24 23.50 -22.34 6.79
CA GLY A 24 24.09 -21.02 6.55
C GLY A 24 23.08 -19.91 6.24
N VAL A 25 21.79 -20.23 6.08
CA VAL A 25 20.74 -19.22 5.86
C VAL A 25 20.26 -18.67 7.20
N ARG A 26 20.19 -17.34 7.30
CA ARG A 26 19.57 -16.63 8.43
C ARG A 26 18.47 -15.71 7.90
N VAL A 27 17.36 -15.64 8.62
CA VAL A 27 16.24 -14.78 8.28
C VAL A 27 16.27 -13.56 9.19
N LEU A 28 16.16 -12.37 8.60
CA LEU A 28 15.96 -11.11 9.29
C LEU A 28 14.62 -10.53 8.83
N ALA A 29 13.78 -10.11 9.77
CA ALA A 29 12.51 -9.46 9.48
C ALA A 29 12.34 -8.16 10.30
N SER A 30 11.69 -7.17 9.71
CA SER A 30 11.23 -5.95 10.39
C SER A 30 9.70 -5.88 10.34
N ALA A 31 9.10 -5.38 11.43
CA ALA A 31 7.66 -5.17 11.52
C ALA A 31 7.33 -4.19 12.65
N ARG A 32 6.23 -3.46 12.51
CA ARG A 32 5.61 -2.73 13.63
C ARG A 32 4.72 -3.68 14.44
N HIS A 33 4.53 -3.39 15.73
CA HIS A 33 3.56 -4.12 16.54
C HIS A 33 2.14 -3.93 15.97
N LEU A 34 1.35 -5.00 15.94
CA LEU A 34 -0.04 -4.93 15.52
C LEU A 34 -0.95 -4.55 16.69
N ALA A 35 -2.16 -4.10 16.40
CA ALA A 35 -3.15 -3.82 17.44
C ALA A 35 -3.42 -5.07 18.29
N GLY A 36 -3.25 -4.94 19.61
CA GLY A 36 -3.37 -6.05 20.55
C GLY A 36 -2.05 -6.75 20.90
N ASP A 37 -0.94 -6.44 20.21
CA ASP A 37 0.38 -6.90 20.61
C ASP A 37 0.88 -6.10 21.81
N ALA A 38 1.29 -6.80 22.87
CA ALA A 38 1.97 -6.17 24.00
C ALA A 38 3.46 -5.90 23.69
N ASP A 39 4.09 -6.79 22.92
CA ASP A 39 5.50 -6.76 22.55
C ASP A 39 5.77 -7.63 21.31
N SER A 40 7.05 -7.91 21.02
CA SER A 40 7.49 -8.72 19.88
C SER A 40 6.99 -10.18 19.89
N THR A 41 6.51 -10.71 21.02
CA THR A 41 6.00 -12.10 21.10
C THR A 41 4.86 -12.34 20.13
N GLY A 42 4.00 -11.33 19.87
CA GLY A 42 2.92 -11.44 18.91
C GLY A 42 3.41 -11.84 17.51
N TRP A 43 4.50 -11.22 17.04
CA TRP A 43 5.13 -11.59 15.77
C TRP A 43 5.84 -12.94 15.81
N LEU A 44 6.56 -13.23 16.90
CA LEU A 44 7.23 -14.52 17.05
C LEU A 44 6.23 -15.68 16.97
N THR A 45 5.09 -15.57 17.65
CA THR A 45 4.04 -16.59 17.61
C THR A 45 3.38 -16.69 16.24
N ARG A 46 3.06 -15.56 15.57
CA ARG A 46 2.46 -15.56 14.22
C ARG A 46 3.34 -16.25 13.18
N LEU A 47 4.65 -16.10 13.29
CA LEU A 47 5.63 -16.72 12.40
C LEU A 47 6.11 -18.09 12.89
N ASN A 48 5.66 -18.54 14.06
CA ASN A 48 6.10 -19.77 14.72
C ASN A 48 7.62 -19.79 15.02
N TRP A 49 8.14 -18.68 15.54
CA TRP A 49 9.56 -18.40 15.80
C TRP A 49 9.91 -18.31 17.29
N ASP A 50 9.01 -18.66 18.21
CA ASP A 50 9.13 -18.42 19.66
C ASP A 50 10.42 -18.95 20.32
N SER A 51 11.11 -19.91 19.68
CA SER A 51 12.41 -20.45 20.12
C SER A 51 13.52 -20.39 19.07
N LEU A 52 13.23 -19.80 17.89
CA LEU A 52 14.12 -19.78 16.73
C LEU A 52 14.73 -18.40 16.47
N ALA A 53 14.17 -17.34 17.06
CA ALA A 53 14.55 -15.96 16.78
C ALA A 53 14.70 -15.12 18.06
N VAL A 54 15.39 -13.99 17.91
CA VAL A 54 15.54 -12.95 18.94
C VAL A 54 15.00 -11.65 18.37
N SER A 55 14.25 -10.90 19.17
CA SER A 55 13.75 -9.58 18.79
C SER A 55 14.74 -8.47 19.21
N LEU A 56 14.87 -7.46 18.35
CA LEU A 56 15.66 -6.26 18.61
C LEU A 56 14.75 -5.04 18.51
N PRO A 57 14.38 -4.39 19.63
CA PRO A 57 13.56 -3.19 19.57
C PRO A 57 14.37 -2.02 18.99
N LEU A 58 13.75 -1.26 18.10
CA LEU A 58 14.33 -0.05 17.50
C LEU A 58 13.60 1.18 18.06
N PRO A 59 14.19 1.89 19.05
CA PRO A 59 13.59 3.10 19.59
C PRO A 59 13.68 4.26 18.58
N PRO A 60 12.89 5.34 18.78
CA PRO A 60 13.09 6.59 18.05
C PRO A 60 14.52 7.11 18.21
N MET A 61 14.95 7.92 17.25
CA MET A 61 16.27 8.55 17.28
C MET A 61 16.34 9.54 18.44
N ASP A 62 17.42 9.50 19.21
CA ASP A 62 17.71 10.55 20.18
C ASP A 62 18.35 11.78 19.50
N ARG A 63 18.67 12.80 20.30
CA ARG A 63 19.34 14.02 19.80
C ARG A 63 20.68 13.72 19.12
N ASP A 64 21.41 12.73 19.62
CA ASP A 64 22.68 12.33 19.04
C ASP A 64 22.50 11.65 17.68
N GLY A 65 21.45 10.85 17.52
CA GLY A 65 21.01 10.31 16.23
C GLY A 65 20.68 11.43 15.24
N VAL A 66 19.90 12.44 15.65
CA VAL A 66 19.57 13.60 14.80
C VAL A 66 20.84 14.35 14.37
N ARG A 67 21.77 14.57 15.30
CA ARG A 67 23.09 15.17 15.02
C ARG A 67 23.90 14.33 14.03
N GLN A 68 23.92 13.01 14.18
CA GLN A 68 24.59 12.10 13.26
C GLN A 68 24.00 12.14 11.85
N VAL A 69 22.67 12.26 11.72
CA VAL A 69 22.03 12.43 10.41
C VAL A 69 22.51 13.70 9.72
N LEU A 70 22.48 14.86 10.40
CA LEU A 70 22.97 16.11 9.83
C LEU A 70 24.44 16.02 9.39
N HIS A 71 25.28 15.37 10.20
CA HIS A 71 26.68 15.14 9.86
C HIS A 71 26.84 14.22 8.64
N ALA A 72 26.09 13.12 8.58
CA ALA A 72 26.15 12.13 7.50
C ALA A 72 25.65 12.68 6.16
N MET A 73 24.69 13.60 6.19
CA MET A 73 24.18 14.26 4.98
C MET A 73 25.19 15.23 4.35
N GLY A 74 26.28 15.56 5.04
CA GLY A 74 27.37 16.39 4.51
C GLY A 74 27.01 17.87 4.41
N ASN A 75 27.85 18.65 3.73
CA ASN A 75 27.64 20.09 3.60
C ASN A 75 26.42 20.41 2.70
N PRO A 76 25.62 21.46 3.02
CA PRO A 76 25.82 22.42 4.11
C PRO A 76 25.24 21.99 5.48
N LEU A 77 24.63 20.81 5.59
CA LEU A 77 23.97 20.39 6.83
C LEU A 77 24.94 19.96 7.93
N ALA A 78 26.14 19.49 7.57
CA ALA A 78 27.14 19.06 8.53
C ALA A 78 27.53 20.18 9.51
N SER A 79 27.52 21.45 9.09
CA SER A 79 27.76 22.57 10.00
C SER A 79 26.61 22.76 11.00
N LEU A 80 25.36 22.44 10.62
CA LEU A 80 24.22 22.50 11.53
C LEU A 80 24.29 21.42 12.61
N ALA A 81 25.01 20.32 12.39
CA ALA A 81 25.23 19.28 13.40
C ALA A 81 25.96 19.79 14.65
N THR A 82 26.73 20.88 14.52
CA THR A 82 27.40 21.53 15.67
C THR A 82 26.53 22.58 16.37
N ASN A 83 25.39 22.94 15.79
CA ASN A 83 24.46 23.90 16.40
C ASN A 83 23.47 23.14 17.30
N VAL A 84 23.67 23.27 18.61
CA VAL A 84 22.87 22.58 19.64
C VAL A 84 21.39 22.99 19.60
N ASP A 85 21.11 24.25 19.28
CA ASP A 85 19.73 24.75 19.21
C ASP A 85 18.99 24.14 18.01
N VAL A 86 19.64 24.08 16.84
CA VAL A 86 19.06 23.45 15.64
C VAL A 86 18.82 21.96 15.85
N VAL A 87 19.78 21.24 16.44
CA VAL A 87 19.60 19.81 16.77
C VAL A 87 18.45 19.61 17.76
N SER A 88 18.36 20.48 18.77
CA SER A 88 17.29 20.42 19.78
C SER A 88 15.91 20.69 19.17
N GLU A 89 15.81 21.65 18.26
CA GLU A 89 14.57 21.97 17.56
C GLU A 89 14.17 20.87 16.58
N LEU A 90 15.10 20.32 15.80
CA LEU A 90 14.81 19.19 14.92
C LEU A 90 14.35 17.96 15.72
N TYR A 91 14.96 17.69 16.88
CA TYR A 91 14.50 16.64 17.78
C TYR A 91 13.12 16.97 18.37
N ARG A 92 12.84 18.21 18.78
CA ARG A 92 11.53 18.64 19.29
C ARG A 92 10.43 18.48 18.24
N LEU A 93 10.72 18.86 16.99
CA LEU A 93 9.77 18.82 15.89
C LEU A 93 9.48 17.39 15.44
N SER A 94 10.50 16.53 15.45
CA SER A 94 10.39 15.13 15.02
C SER A 94 10.00 14.16 16.12
N GLU A 95 10.25 14.49 17.39
CA GLU A 95 10.17 13.55 18.51
C GLU A 95 11.01 12.27 18.28
N GLY A 96 12.10 12.40 17.50
CA GLY A 96 12.99 11.27 17.15
C GLY A 96 12.52 10.41 15.98
N ASP A 97 11.42 10.79 15.33
CA ASP A 97 10.86 10.12 14.16
C ASP A 97 11.78 10.23 12.93
N PRO A 98 12.36 9.12 12.42
CA PRO A 98 13.30 9.17 11.30
C PRO A 98 12.70 9.76 10.01
N LEU A 99 11.41 9.53 9.75
CA LEU A 99 10.75 10.11 8.58
C LEU A 99 10.71 11.63 8.71
N LEU A 100 10.30 12.14 9.86
CA LEU A 100 10.13 13.56 10.06
C LEU A 100 11.47 14.29 10.14
N VAL A 101 12.50 13.67 10.73
CA VAL A 101 13.89 14.14 10.65
C VAL A 101 14.31 14.28 9.18
N ARG A 102 14.12 13.24 8.36
CA ARG A 102 14.43 13.28 6.93
C ARG A 102 13.69 14.43 6.22
N LEU A 103 12.39 14.63 6.48
CA LEU A 103 11.61 15.69 5.84
C LEU A 103 12.15 17.10 6.16
N TYR A 104 12.50 17.36 7.42
CA TYR A 104 13.08 18.65 7.81
C TYR A 104 14.49 18.83 7.24
N VAL A 105 15.31 17.78 7.26
CA VAL A 105 16.65 17.78 6.66
C VAL A 105 16.59 18.07 5.16
N GLU A 106 15.70 17.41 4.42
CA GLU A 106 15.47 17.70 3.00
C GLU A 106 14.90 19.10 2.77
N ALA A 107 14.10 19.64 3.70
CA ALA A 107 13.58 21.01 3.61
C ALA A 107 14.65 22.08 3.87
N LEU A 108 15.64 21.79 4.71
CA LEU A 108 16.81 22.65 4.96
C LEU A 108 17.83 22.61 3.82
N LEU A 109 17.80 21.56 2.98
CA LEU A 109 18.70 21.44 1.84
C LEU A 109 18.24 22.28 0.65
N PRO A 110 19.14 23.07 0.04
CA PRO A 110 18.88 23.64 -1.28
C PRO A 110 18.89 22.52 -2.34
N TYR A 111 17.94 22.57 -3.26
CA TYR A 111 17.80 21.58 -4.34
C TYR A 111 18.11 22.22 -5.70
N GLY A 112 19.31 21.98 -6.23
CA GLY A 112 19.78 22.64 -7.46
C GLY A 112 19.90 24.16 -7.27
N GLU A 113 19.31 24.95 -8.16
CA GLU A 113 19.26 26.42 -8.06
C GLU A 113 18.19 26.93 -7.07
N ARG A 114 17.43 26.04 -6.40
CA ARG A 114 16.38 26.44 -5.47
C ARG A 114 16.96 26.68 -4.07
N ALA A 115 16.52 27.77 -3.44
CA ALA A 115 16.76 28.02 -2.03
C ALA A 115 16.15 26.90 -1.15
N ALA A 116 16.68 26.75 0.06
CA ALA A 116 16.09 25.88 1.07
C ALA A 116 14.61 26.25 1.30
N ALA A 117 13.77 25.25 1.51
CA ALA A 117 12.35 25.46 1.76
C ALA A 117 12.07 26.03 3.16
N ILE A 118 12.97 25.77 4.11
CA ILE A 118 12.91 26.24 5.50
C ILE A 118 14.32 26.67 5.90
N SER A 119 14.45 27.78 6.64
CA SER A 119 15.70 28.18 7.30
C SER A 119 15.76 27.69 8.74
N ALA A 120 16.97 27.55 9.28
CA ALA A 120 17.18 27.08 10.66
C ALA A 120 16.48 27.97 11.71
N ASP A 121 16.40 29.28 11.47
CA ASP A 121 15.79 30.25 12.38
C ASP A 121 14.24 30.15 12.41
N GLU A 122 13.63 29.53 11.41
CA GLU A 122 12.17 29.33 11.35
C GLU A 122 11.71 28.11 12.17
N LEU A 123 12.60 27.17 12.50
CA LEU A 123 12.25 25.91 13.19
C LEU A 123 11.44 26.10 14.48
N PRO A 124 11.75 27.09 15.37
CA PRO A 124 11.00 27.30 16.60
C PRO A 124 9.52 27.65 16.40
N SER A 125 9.18 28.25 15.25
CA SER A 125 7.80 28.65 14.93
C SER A 125 6.91 27.48 14.49
N ILE A 126 7.51 26.33 14.17
CA ILE A 126 6.80 25.18 13.62
C ILE A 126 6.28 24.30 14.76
N SER A 127 5.02 23.87 14.63
CA SER A 127 4.44 22.89 15.54
C SER A 127 5.05 21.50 15.32
N LYS A 128 5.11 20.68 16.37
CA LYS A 128 5.68 19.34 16.28
C LYS A 128 4.83 18.39 15.42
N GLY A 129 5.44 17.32 14.93
CA GLY A 129 4.78 16.26 14.17
C GLY A 129 4.49 16.61 12.71
N LEU A 130 3.89 15.64 11.99
CA LEU A 130 3.55 15.78 10.57
C LEU A 130 2.58 16.93 10.30
N ALA A 131 1.62 17.16 11.20
CA ALA A 131 0.65 18.25 11.06
C ALA A 131 1.32 19.63 11.00
N GLY A 132 2.27 19.90 11.90
CA GLY A 132 3.01 21.16 11.90
C GLY A 132 3.91 21.32 10.66
N TYR A 133 4.59 20.23 10.26
CA TYR A 133 5.39 20.22 9.03
C TYR A 133 4.53 20.55 7.80
N PHE A 134 3.40 19.86 7.61
CA PHE A 134 2.55 20.04 6.44
C PHE A 134 1.82 21.38 6.44
N SER A 135 1.40 21.90 7.60
CA SER A 135 0.81 23.25 7.68
C SER A 135 1.78 24.29 7.12
N ARG A 136 3.04 24.30 7.60
CA ARG A 136 4.06 25.25 7.12
C ARG A 136 4.41 25.03 5.66
N TRP A 137 4.53 23.77 5.23
CA TRP A 137 4.84 23.42 3.84
C TRP A 137 3.75 23.94 2.88
N TRP A 138 2.48 23.79 3.25
CA TRP A 138 1.36 24.29 2.47
C TRP A 138 1.38 25.82 2.32
N ASP A 139 1.59 26.55 3.42
CA ASP A 139 1.71 28.02 3.40
C ASP A 139 2.83 28.47 2.45
N GLU A 140 3.95 27.74 2.46
CA GLU A 140 5.08 27.97 1.57
C GLU A 140 4.74 27.73 0.10
N GLN A 141 4.10 26.60 -0.22
CA GLN A 141 3.72 26.29 -1.60
C GLN A 141 2.76 27.33 -2.15
N GLU A 142 1.77 27.74 -1.37
CA GLU A 142 0.81 28.77 -1.79
C GLU A 142 1.46 30.13 -2.00
N ARG A 143 2.45 30.50 -1.18
CA ARG A 143 3.27 31.70 -1.42
C ARG A 143 4.03 31.59 -2.75
N GLN A 144 4.72 30.47 -2.97
CA GLN A 144 5.50 30.25 -4.19
C GLN A 144 4.64 30.24 -5.47
N TRP A 145 3.43 29.69 -5.40
CA TRP A 145 2.50 29.75 -6.54
C TRP A 145 2.07 31.19 -6.84
N ARG A 146 1.78 32.00 -5.81
CA ARG A 146 1.43 33.42 -5.97
C ARG A 146 2.57 34.23 -6.58
N GLU A 147 3.80 34.02 -6.11
CA GLU A 147 5.01 34.67 -6.64
C GLU A 147 5.27 34.32 -8.12
N ARG A 148 4.90 33.10 -8.54
CA ARG A 148 4.97 32.66 -9.94
C ARG A 148 3.73 33.02 -10.77
N HIS A 149 2.84 33.86 -10.25
CA HIS A 149 1.57 34.25 -10.88
C HIS A 149 0.66 33.08 -11.28
N ARG A 150 0.73 31.96 -10.54
CA ARG A 150 -0.17 30.80 -10.69
C ARG A 150 -1.43 30.99 -9.84
N ASN A 151 -2.54 30.37 -10.25
CA ASN A 151 -3.78 30.37 -9.47
C ASN A 151 -3.64 29.41 -8.27
N SER A 152 -3.28 29.93 -7.10
CA SER A 152 -3.00 29.13 -5.90
C SER A 152 -4.17 28.22 -5.49
N ALA A 153 -5.42 28.63 -5.70
CA ALA A 153 -6.58 27.80 -5.35
C ALA A 153 -6.73 26.57 -6.28
N ALA A 154 -6.50 26.76 -7.58
CA ALA A 154 -6.53 25.64 -8.54
C ALA A 154 -5.33 24.70 -8.33
N GLU A 155 -4.16 25.26 -8.04
CA GLU A 155 -2.95 24.50 -7.70
C GLU A 155 -3.15 23.66 -6.44
N ARG A 156 -3.73 24.26 -5.41
CA ARG A 156 -4.06 23.62 -4.15
C ARG A 156 -4.98 22.43 -4.37
N GLN A 157 -6.10 22.63 -5.06
CA GLN A 157 -7.08 21.58 -5.31
C GLN A 157 -6.48 20.41 -6.10
N ASP A 158 -5.76 20.70 -7.19
CA ASP A 158 -5.14 19.64 -8.01
C ASP A 158 -4.13 18.81 -7.20
N LEU A 159 -3.36 19.46 -6.33
CA LEU A 159 -2.36 18.79 -5.51
C LEU A 159 -2.99 18.00 -4.37
N GLU A 160 -4.03 18.53 -3.72
CA GLU A 160 -4.80 17.81 -2.71
C GLU A 160 -5.48 16.58 -3.30
N ASP A 161 -6.16 16.71 -4.45
CA ASP A 161 -6.79 15.57 -5.14
C ASP A 161 -5.74 14.49 -5.45
N PHE A 162 -4.54 14.89 -5.89
CA PHE A 162 -3.43 13.97 -6.17
C PHE A 162 -2.89 13.28 -4.90
N LEU A 163 -2.69 14.02 -3.81
CA LEU A 163 -2.22 13.44 -2.54
C LEU A 163 -3.29 12.53 -1.92
N ASN A 164 -4.56 12.91 -2.02
CA ASN A 164 -5.69 12.17 -1.45
C ASN A 164 -5.95 10.86 -2.20
N VAL A 165 -5.88 10.86 -3.55
CA VAL A 165 -6.00 9.61 -4.31
C VAL A 165 -4.88 8.62 -3.97
N LEU A 166 -3.64 9.10 -3.79
CA LEU A 166 -2.52 8.24 -3.36
C LEU A 166 -2.72 7.72 -1.92
N ALA A 167 -3.33 8.51 -1.04
CA ALA A 167 -3.56 8.13 0.35
C ALA A 167 -4.63 7.04 0.47
N CYS A 168 -5.55 6.99 -0.50
CA CYS A 168 -6.55 5.94 -0.62
C CYS A 168 -6.09 4.78 -1.53
N ALA A 169 -4.93 4.83 -2.15
CA ALA A 169 -4.42 3.72 -2.96
C ALA A 169 -3.92 2.55 -2.08
N LEU A 170 -4.02 1.33 -2.59
CA LEU A 170 -3.50 0.09 -1.99
C LEU A 170 -2.18 -0.36 -2.63
N GLY A 171 -1.71 0.41 -3.63
CA GLY A 171 -0.46 0.19 -4.35
C GLY A 171 -0.13 1.36 -5.29
N PRO A 172 0.93 1.24 -6.09
CA PRO A 172 1.34 2.31 -7.01
C PRO A 172 0.32 2.57 -8.12
N LEU A 173 -0.01 3.84 -8.37
CA LEU A 173 -0.99 4.25 -9.39
C LEU A 173 -0.33 4.75 -10.67
N GLY A 174 -0.69 4.14 -11.81
CA GLY A 174 -0.28 4.61 -13.13
C GLY A 174 -1.01 5.87 -13.57
N HIS A 175 -0.54 6.49 -14.65
CA HIS A 175 -1.19 7.68 -15.24
C HIS A 175 -2.64 7.40 -15.65
N ASP A 176 -2.89 6.26 -16.31
CA ASP A 176 -4.22 5.90 -16.81
C ASP A 176 -5.19 5.61 -15.66
N ASP A 177 -4.73 4.91 -14.60
CA ASP A 177 -5.53 4.68 -13.39
C ASP A 177 -5.88 6.01 -12.70
N LEU A 178 -4.93 6.94 -12.59
CA LEU A 178 -5.20 8.27 -12.04
C LEU A 178 -6.25 9.02 -12.86
N ALA A 179 -6.19 8.96 -14.19
CA ALA A 179 -7.17 9.61 -15.06
C ALA A 179 -8.59 9.06 -14.83
N ASP A 180 -8.71 7.76 -14.53
CA ASP A 180 -10.00 7.10 -14.32
C ASP A 180 -10.57 7.25 -12.89
N ILE A 181 -9.73 7.52 -11.90
CA ILE A 181 -10.11 7.61 -10.47
C ILE A 181 -10.32 9.06 -10.04
N MET A 182 -9.45 9.98 -10.48
CA MET A 182 -9.45 11.36 -10.01
C MET A 182 -10.76 12.11 -10.33
N PRO A 183 -11.22 13.03 -9.46
CA PRO A 183 -12.39 13.88 -9.73
C PRO A 183 -12.30 14.65 -11.03
N ARG A 184 -11.09 15.15 -11.34
CA ARG A 184 -10.76 15.82 -12.59
C ARG A 184 -9.48 15.17 -13.13
N PRO A 185 -9.53 14.54 -14.32
CA PRO A 185 -8.33 13.99 -14.94
C PRO A 185 -7.31 15.09 -15.19
N LEU A 186 -6.06 14.85 -14.76
CA LEU A 186 -4.95 15.76 -15.00
C LEU A 186 -4.18 15.34 -16.25
N SER A 187 -3.78 16.31 -17.07
CA SER A 187 -2.90 16.04 -18.19
C SER A 187 -1.52 15.56 -17.70
N TRP A 188 -0.81 14.80 -18.54
CA TRP A 188 0.55 14.34 -18.21
C TRP A 188 1.50 15.48 -17.82
N LEU A 189 1.46 16.61 -18.55
CA LEU A 189 2.30 17.78 -18.24
C LEU A 189 1.95 18.38 -16.87
N ARG A 190 0.67 18.35 -16.50
CA ARG A 190 0.19 18.83 -15.21
C ARG A 190 0.65 17.93 -14.06
N LEU A 191 0.52 16.61 -14.20
CA LEU A 191 1.02 15.64 -13.22
C LEU A 191 2.54 15.76 -13.01
N ARG A 192 3.31 15.95 -14.10
CA ARG A 192 4.76 16.18 -14.00
C ARG A 192 5.11 17.47 -13.25
N ALA A 193 4.31 18.52 -13.41
CA ALA A 193 4.49 19.76 -12.65
C ALA A 193 4.20 19.53 -11.16
N LEU A 194 3.09 18.88 -10.81
CA LEU A 194 2.73 18.59 -9.41
C LEU A 194 3.80 17.72 -8.72
N THR A 195 4.26 16.67 -9.37
CA THR A 195 5.27 15.74 -8.82
C THR A 195 6.62 16.42 -8.60
N THR A 196 6.92 17.51 -9.30
CA THR A 196 8.11 18.33 -9.03
C THR A 196 8.00 19.07 -7.69
N ASP A 197 6.79 19.46 -7.28
CA ASP A 197 6.52 20.17 -6.03
C ASP A 197 6.51 19.21 -4.81
N VAL A 198 6.16 17.93 -5.04
CA VAL A 198 6.06 16.89 -3.98
C VAL A 198 7.07 15.74 -4.08
N GLY A 199 8.17 15.90 -4.81
CA GLY A 199 9.15 14.82 -5.05
C GLY A 199 9.79 14.20 -3.80
N ARG A 200 9.72 14.88 -2.64
CA ARG A 200 10.12 14.35 -1.33
C ARG A 200 9.09 13.40 -0.69
N PHE A 201 7.82 13.53 -1.07
CA PHE A 201 6.71 12.76 -0.50
C PHE A 201 6.28 11.62 -1.39
N VAL A 202 6.45 11.74 -2.71
CA VAL A 202 5.95 10.80 -3.70
C VAL A 202 7.10 10.29 -4.55
N ILE A 203 7.13 8.97 -4.75
CA ILE A 203 8.05 8.29 -5.66
C ILE A 203 7.27 7.69 -6.84
N GLY A 204 7.99 7.33 -7.89
CA GLY A 204 7.43 6.83 -9.13
C GLY A 204 7.26 7.93 -10.17
N ASN A 205 7.03 7.51 -11.42
CA ASN A 205 6.90 8.41 -12.56
C ASN A 205 5.54 8.30 -13.26
N GLY A 206 4.65 7.41 -12.83
CA GLY A 206 3.34 7.17 -13.42
C GLY A 206 3.34 6.45 -14.78
N LYS A 207 4.51 6.09 -15.32
CA LYS A 207 4.67 5.38 -16.59
C LYS A 207 5.30 4.00 -16.40
N ASP A 208 6.57 3.98 -15.98
CA ASP A 208 7.32 2.76 -15.74
C ASP A 208 7.06 2.26 -14.31
N THR A 209 6.87 3.20 -13.38
CA THR A 209 6.57 2.94 -11.97
C THR A 209 5.40 3.83 -11.56
N GLY A 210 4.33 3.25 -11.04
CA GLY A 210 3.19 4.01 -10.54
C GLY A 210 3.60 4.96 -9.40
N PHE A 211 2.82 6.02 -9.22
CA PHE A 211 3.00 6.95 -8.10
C PHE A 211 2.57 6.29 -6.79
N VAL A 212 3.39 6.46 -5.75
CA VAL A 212 3.11 6.02 -4.38
C VAL A 212 3.83 6.95 -3.41
N TYR A 213 3.33 7.06 -2.18
CA TYR A 213 4.08 7.76 -1.13
C TYR A 213 5.45 7.12 -0.90
N SER A 214 6.46 7.95 -0.67
CA SER A 214 7.82 7.53 -0.34
C SER A 214 7.90 6.81 1.01
N HIS A 215 6.86 6.95 1.85
CA HIS A 215 6.75 6.30 3.14
C HIS A 215 5.26 6.09 3.53
N PRO A 216 4.86 4.91 4.04
CA PRO A 216 3.45 4.60 4.36
C PRO A 216 2.78 5.61 5.31
N ARG A 217 3.52 6.09 6.32
CA ARG A 217 3.01 7.10 7.27
C ARG A 217 2.56 8.41 6.62
N LEU A 218 3.05 8.76 5.43
CA LEU A 218 2.54 9.91 4.67
C LEU A 218 1.12 9.64 4.18
N GLY A 219 0.89 8.48 3.56
CA GLY A 219 -0.44 8.05 3.13
C GLY A 219 -1.41 7.96 4.31
N MET A 220 -0.97 7.41 5.45
CA MET A 220 -1.76 7.38 6.68
C MET A 220 -2.13 8.79 7.14
N TYR A 221 -1.18 9.72 7.21
CA TYR A 221 -1.42 11.10 7.62
C TYR A 221 -2.48 11.80 6.74
N PHE A 222 -2.35 11.70 5.42
CA PHE A 222 -3.31 12.32 4.50
C PHE A 222 -4.69 11.65 4.59
N ARG A 223 -4.74 10.31 4.69
CA ARG A 223 -6.00 9.59 4.86
C ARG A 223 -6.69 9.90 6.20
N ASP A 224 -5.90 10.02 7.27
CA ASP A 224 -6.40 10.32 8.62
C ASP A 224 -6.93 11.75 8.72
N SER A 225 -6.38 12.66 7.93
CA SER A 225 -6.86 14.04 7.81
C SER A 225 -8.21 14.15 7.09
N MET A 226 -8.60 13.15 6.29
CA MET A 226 -9.90 13.10 5.63
C MET A 226 -11.01 12.73 6.60
N GLY A 227 -12.17 13.38 6.47
CA GLY A 227 -13.40 12.95 7.13
C GLY A 227 -13.97 11.66 6.52
N GLN A 228 -14.89 10.99 7.23
CA GLN A 228 -15.46 9.72 6.76
C GLN A 228 -16.14 9.84 5.39
N ALA A 229 -16.95 10.89 5.16
CA ALA A 229 -17.63 11.09 3.88
C ALA A 229 -16.67 11.30 2.70
N GLU A 230 -15.53 11.93 2.94
CA GLU A 230 -14.49 12.09 1.92
C GLU A 230 -13.81 10.75 1.62
N ARG A 231 -13.50 9.94 2.64
CA ARG A 231 -12.96 8.58 2.47
C ARG A 231 -13.93 7.71 1.68
N ASP A 232 -15.22 7.73 2.02
CA ASP A 232 -16.25 6.97 1.30
C ASP A 232 -16.35 7.40 -0.17
N THR A 233 -16.20 8.69 -0.45
CA THR A 233 -16.18 9.23 -1.82
C THR A 233 -14.98 8.70 -2.60
N TRP A 234 -13.80 8.65 -1.99
CA TRP A 234 -12.62 8.07 -2.62
C TRP A 234 -12.74 6.56 -2.81
N ASP A 235 -13.22 5.84 -1.79
CA ASP A 235 -13.44 4.40 -1.86
C ASP A 235 -14.40 4.07 -3.02
N GLU A 236 -15.52 4.78 -3.17
CA GLU A 236 -16.44 4.56 -4.28
C GLU A 236 -15.81 4.83 -5.67
N ARG A 237 -14.87 5.78 -5.79
CA ARG A 237 -14.13 6.00 -7.05
C ARG A 237 -13.26 4.80 -7.42
N PHE A 238 -12.55 4.23 -6.44
CA PHE A 238 -11.77 3.01 -6.64
C PHE A 238 -12.67 1.80 -6.96
N LEU A 239 -13.81 1.67 -6.27
CA LEU A 239 -14.79 0.62 -6.57
C LEU A 239 -15.36 0.75 -7.98
N ALA A 240 -15.74 1.97 -8.40
CA ALA A 240 -16.22 2.24 -9.74
C ALA A 240 -15.17 1.89 -10.81
N HIS A 241 -13.89 2.17 -10.56
CA HIS A 241 -12.78 1.78 -11.43
C HIS A 241 -12.68 0.27 -11.59
N GLY A 242 -12.68 -0.47 -10.48
CA GLY A 242 -12.64 -1.93 -10.49
C GLY A 242 -13.86 -2.58 -11.15
N ARG A 243 -15.07 -2.06 -10.87
CA ARG A 243 -16.33 -2.53 -11.49
C ARG A 243 -16.31 -2.35 -13.01
N ARG A 244 -15.76 -1.23 -13.52
CA ARG A 244 -15.57 -1.01 -14.96
C ARG A 244 -14.61 -2.04 -15.56
N ALA A 245 -13.50 -2.34 -14.88
CA ALA A 245 -12.55 -3.35 -15.34
C ALA A 245 -13.21 -4.75 -15.39
N LEU A 246 -13.94 -5.15 -14.34
CA LEU A 246 -14.67 -6.42 -14.29
C LEU A 246 -15.72 -6.52 -15.42
N ALA A 247 -16.47 -5.45 -15.67
CA ALA A 247 -17.45 -5.41 -16.76
C ALA A 247 -16.79 -5.57 -18.14
N GLN A 248 -15.59 -5.04 -18.34
CA GLN A 248 -14.81 -5.24 -19.56
C GLN A 248 -14.25 -6.66 -19.65
N ALA A 249 -13.76 -7.22 -18.55
CA ALA A 249 -13.30 -8.61 -18.46
C ALA A 249 -14.37 -9.61 -18.91
N ARG A 250 -15.60 -9.41 -18.42
CA ARG A 250 -16.78 -10.21 -18.79
C ARG A 250 -17.14 -10.14 -20.27
N LYS A 251 -16.83 -9.01 -20.93
CA LYS A 251 -16.99 -8.83 -22.38
C LYS A 251 -15.84 -9.43 -23.19
N GLY A 252 -14.82 -9.99 -22.52
CA GLY A 252 -13.67 -10.62 -23.16
C GLY A 252 -12.45 -9.72 -23.29
N THR A 253 -12.46 -8.50 -22.76
CA THR A 253 -11.26 -7.65 -22.73
C THR A 253 -10.23 -8.23 -21.75
N ILE A 254 -9.02 -8.51 -22.24
CA ILE A 254 -7.94 -9.07 -21.42
C ILE A 254 -6.98 -7.97 -20.94
N ALA A 255 -6.66 -7.01 -21.79
CA ALA A 255 -5.80 -5.88 -21.45
C ALA A 255 -6.60 -4.86 -20.62
N LEU A 256 -6.62 -5.06 -19.30
CA LEU A 256 -7.28 -4.18 -18.33
C LEU A 256 -6.25 -3.37 -17.54
N PRO A 257 -6.66 -2.27 -16.89
CA PRO A 257 -5.77 -1.49 -16.03
C PRO A 257 -5.16 -2.37 -14.93
N PRO A 258 -3.81 -2.48 -14.84
CA PRO A 258 -3.14 -3.37 -13.89
C PRO A 258 -3.56 -3.15 -12.43
N TYR A 259 -3.73 -1.90 -12.03
CA TYR A 259 -4.12 -1.56 -10.68
C TYR A 259 -5.53 -2.08 -10.36
N ALA A 260 -6.49 -1.91 -11.27
CA ALA A 260 -7.85 -2.39 -11.09
C ALA A 260 -7.88 -3.92 -10.91
N VAL A 261 -7.10 -4.66 -11.70
CA VAL A 261 -7.05 -6.12 -11.60
C VAL A 261 -6.44 -6.58 -10.27
N ARG A 262 -5.35 -5.96 -9.82
CA ARG A 262 -4.64 -6.37 -8.59
C ARG A 262 -5.40 -6.01 -7.32
N PHE A 263 -6.01 -4.83 -7.27
CA PHE A 263 -6.47 -4.25 -6.00
C PHE A 263 -7.99 -4.15 -5.88
N HIS A 264 -8.79 -4.55 -6.87
CA HIS A 264 -10.25 -4.40 -6.78
C HIS A 264 -10.85 -5.21 -5.62
N GLY A 265 -10.47 -6.49 -5.46
CA GLY A 265 -10.93 -7.31 -4.33
C GLY A 265 -10.55 -6.73 -2.96
N ALA A 266 -9.35 -6.15 -2.86
CA ALA A 266 -8.88 -5.51 -1.63
C ALA A 266 -9.67 -4.23 -1.30
N HIS A 267 -10.00 -3.42 -2.31
CA HIS A 267 -10.88 -2.26 -2.14
C HIS A 267 -12.30 -2.63 -1.74
N LEU A 268 -12.84 -3.73 -2.29
CA LEU A 268 -14.16 -4.26 -1.89
C LEU A 268 -14.18 -4.69 -0.43
N GLU A 269 -13.12 -5.34 0.07
CA GLU A 269 -12.99 -5.66 1.49
C GLU A 269 -12.85 -4.40 2.35
N ARG A 270 -11.99 -3.45 1.96
CA ARG A 270 -11.76 -2.21 2.72
C ARG A 270 -13.04 -1.38 2.86
N ALA A 271 -13.82 -1.27 1.79
CA ALA A 271 -15.07 -0.52 1.77
C ALA A 271 -16.26 -1.30 2.35
N MET A 272 -16.05 -2.54 2.83
CA MET A 272 -17.12 -3.44 3.28
C MET A 272 -18.26 -3.54 2.25
N ALA A 273 -17.89 -3.65 0.97
CA ALA A 273 -18.83 -3.71 -0.13
C ALA A 273 -19.77 -4.94 -0.03
N PRO A 274 -20.94 -4.90 -0.70
CA PRO A 274 -21.88 -6.01 -0.72
C PRO A 274 -21.22 -7.32 -1.16
N ASP A 275 -21.66 -8.44 -0.56
CA ASP A 275 -21.06 -9.76 -0.80
C ASP A 275 -21.03 -10.14 -2.29
N GLU A 276 -22.07 -9.77 -3.05
CA GLU A 276 -22.16 -10.04 -4.48
C GLU A 276 -21.05 -9.37 -5.30
N ASP A 277 -20.52 -8.23 -4.86
CA ASP A 277 -19.42 -7.58 -5.59
C ASP A 277 -18.13 -8.42 -5.49
N LEU A 278 -17.87 -9.07 -4.34
CA LEU A 278 -16.75 -10.01 -4.20
C LEU A 278 -17.02 -11.32 -4.96
N TYR A 279 -18.24 -11.83 -4.88
CA TYR A 279 -18.62 -13.07 -5.58
C TYR A 279 -18.54 -12.90 -7.09
N ALA A 280 -18.79 -11.70 -7.59
CA ALA A 280 -18.67 -11.34 -8.99
C ALA A 280 -17.25 -11.50 -9.56
N LEU A 281 -16.22 -11.54 -8.71
CA LEU A 281 -14.82 -11.79 -9.11
C LEU A 281 -14.56 -13.26 -9.46
N LEU A 282 -15.43 -14.19 -9.06
CA LEU A 282 -15.38 -15.60 -9.46
C LEU A 282 -15.90 -15.78 -10.89
N ASP A 283 -15.29 -15.07 -11.84
CA ASP A 283 -15.68 -14.99 -13.24
C ASP A 283 -14.54 -15.44 -14.16
N GLY A 284 -14.87 -16.17 -15.22
CA GLY A 284 -13.87 -16.69 -16.16
C GLY A 284 -13.17 -15.59 -16.97
N GLY A 285 -13.83 -14.47 -17.25
CA GLY A 285 -13.24 -13.28 -17.85
C GLY A 285 -12.25 -12.61 -16.90
N TRP A 286 -12.61 -12.48 -15.63
CA TRP A 286 -11.73 -11.96 -14.59
C TRP A 286 -10.48 -12.83 -14.42
N LEU A 287 -10.63 -14.15 -14.30
CA LEU A 287 -9.52 -15.10 -14.25
C LEU A 287 -8.52 -14.90 -15.40
N ARG A 288 -9.01 -14.75 -16.64
CA ARG A 288 -8.15 -14.54 -17.81
C ARG A 288 -7.41 -13.22 -17.75
N ALA A 289 -8.04 -12.16 -17.25
CA ALA A 289 -7.38 -10.87 -17.06
C ALA A 289 -6.27 -10.97 -15.99
N CYS A 290 -6.53 -11.64 -14.85
CA CYS A 290 -5.52 -11.89 -13.82
C CYS A 290 -4.32 -12.68 -14.39
N GLN A 291 -4.59 -13.77 -15.12
CA GLN A 291 -3.55 -14.59 -15.75
C GLN A 291 -2.70 -13.82 -16.75
N ALA A 292 -3.33 -12.96 -17.56
CA ALA A 292 -2.62 -12.15 -18.52
C ALA A 292 -1.73 -11.09 -17.85
N LEU A 293 -2.11 -10.60 -16.68
CA LEU A 293 -1.36 -9.58 -15.96
C LEU A 293 -0.15 -10.15 -15.22
N ASP A 294 -0.35 -11.21 -14.43
CA ASP A 294 0.69 -11.71 -13.51
C ASP A 294 1.42 -12.95 -14.05
N GLY A 295 0.99 -13.50 -15.19
CA GLY A 295 1.54 -14.74 -15.75
C GLY A 295 1.18 -15.99 -14.94
N GLY A 296 0.23 -15.87 -14.00
CA GLY A 296 -0.20 -16.94 -13.09
C GLY A 296 -1.57 -16.67 -12.47
N ASP A 297 -1.96 -17.48 -11.50
CA ASP A 297 -3.31 -17.44 -10.90
C ASP A 297 -3.38 -16.70 -9.55
N SER A 298 -2.28 -16.12 -9.06
CA SER A 298 -2.19 -15.58 -7.69
C SER A 298 -3.26 -14.54 -7.37
N THR A 299 -3.43 -13.53 -8.22
CA THR A 299 -4.42 -12.46 -8.00
C THR A 299 -5.84 -13.02 -7.99
N PHE A 300 -6.17 -13.92 -8.91
CA PHE A 300 -7.48 -14.58 -8.92
C PHE A 300 -7.70 -15.47 -7.69
N LEU A 301 -6.67 -16.19 -7.23
CA LEU A 301 -6.76 -17.01 -6.03
C LEU A 301 -6.95 -16.17 -4.76
N ASN A 302 -6.29 -15.01 -4.69
CA ASN A 302 -6.51 -14.06 -3.60
C ASN A 302 -7.96 -13.57 -3.60
N ASP A 303 -8.50 -13.15 -4.75
CA ASP A 303 -9.91 -12.76 -4.85
C ASP A 303 -10.88 -13.91 -4.49
N SER A 304 -10.56 -15.13 -4.92
CA SER A 304 -11.31 -16.33 -4.58
C SER A 304 -11.32 -16.62 -3.07
N GLU A 305 -10.21 -16.36 -2.39
CA GLU A 305 -10.09 -16.49 -0.93
C GLU A 305 -10.89 -15.39 -0.22
N ARG A 306 -10.85 -14.14 -0.71
CA ARG A 306 -11.70 -13.05 -0.17
C ARG A 306 -13.18 -13.40 -0.25
N ALA A 307 -13.63 -13.92 -1.40
CA ALA A 307 -14.99 -14.39 -1.62
C ALA A 307 -15.34 -15.59 -0.70
N TRP A 308 -14.42 -16.55 -0.55
CA TRP A 308 -14.59 -17.70 0.36
C TRP A 308 -14.79 -17.25 1.81
N ARG A 309 -13.88 -16.42 2.34
CA ARG A 309 -13.95 -15.92 3.72
C ARG A 309 -15.25 -15.17 3.99
N ARG A 310 -15.73 -14.37 3.03
CA ARG A 310 -17.03 -13.69 3.17
C ARG A 310 -18.17 -14.70 3.24
N ALA A 311 -18.17 -15.68 2.35
CA ALA A 311 -19.20 -16.71 2.28
C ALA A 311 -19.22 -17.65 3.51
N GLU A 312 -18.09 -17.84 4.21
CA GLU A 312 -18.05 -18.63 5.45
C GLU A 312 -18.90 -18.03 6.57
N THR A 313 -19.09 -16.71 6.56
CA THR A 313 -19.92 -16.00 7.55
C THR A 313 -21.43 -16.10 7.25
N ARG A 314 -21.81 -16.79 6.17
CA ARG A 314 -23.17 -16.87 5.64
C ARG A 314 -23.63 -18.33 5.51
N SER A 315 -24.95 -18.53 5.59
CA SER A 315 -25.58 -19.86 5.56
C SER A 315 -26.61 -20.04 4.44
N ASP A 316 -26.70 -19.08 3.51
CA ASP A 316 -27.59 -19.16 2.35
C ASP A 316 -26.99 -19.97 1.20
N GLU A 317 -27.84 -20.31 0.22
CA GLU A 317 -27.48 -21.12 -0.95
C GLU A 317 -26.38 -20.47 -1.79
N ARG A 318 -26.41 -19.14 -1.92
CA ARG A 318 -25.44 -18.37 -2.69
C ARG A 318 -24.05 -18.45 -2.07
N ALA A 319 -23.95 -18.34 -0.75
CA ALA A 319 -22.70 -18.55 -0.03
C ALA A 319 -22.17 -20.00 -0.13
N PHE A 320 -23.06 -21.00 -0.24
CA PHE A 320 -22.62 -22.37 -0.52
C PHE A 320 -22.03 -22.52 -1.92
N GLU A 321 -22.68 -21.95 -2.94
CA GLU A 321 -22.20 -21.93 -4.32
C GLU A 321 -20.81 -21.30 -4.42
N VAL A 322 -20.61 -20.13 -3.80
CA VAL A 322 -19.33 -19.41 -3.80
C VAL A 322 -18.21 -20.24 -3.18
N ARG A 323 -18.46 -20.86 -2.02
CA ARG A 323 -17.48 -21.78 -1.41
C ARG A 323 -17.14 -22.91 -2.36
N PHE A 324 -18.15 -23.57 -2.95
CA PHE A 324 -17.91 -24.63 -3.92
C PHE A 324 -17.06 -24.17 -5.12
N LEU A 325 -17.38 -23.02 -5.70
CA LEU A 325 -16.62 -22.43 -6.82
C LEU A 325 -15.18 -22.09 -6.43
N SER A 326 -14.96 -21.48 -5.27
CA SER A 326 -13.61 -21.17 -4.77
C SER A 326 -12.79 -22.43 -4.50
N ALA A 327 -13.38 -23.49 -3.94
CA ALA A 327 -12.69 -24.78 -3.79
C ALA A 327 -12.31 -25.39 -5.16
N LEU A 328 -13.22 -25.33 -6.13
CA LEU A 328 -12.98 -25.84 -7.48
C LEU A 328 -11.88 -25.04 -8.20
N ALA A 329 -11.87 -23.71 -8.04
CA ALA A 329 -10.84 -22.83 -8.56
C ALA A 329 -9.46 -23.22 -8.00
N ARG A 330 -9.32 -23.32 -6.67
CA ARG A 330 -8.08 -23.73 -6.01
C ARG A 330 -7.60 -25.11 -6.48
N ALA A 331 -8.50 -26.09 -6.53
CA ALA A 331 -8.17 -27.44 -7.00
C ALA A 331 -7.73 -27.45 -8.47
N SER A 332 -8.36 -26.62 -9.33
CA SER A 332 -8.02 -26.52 -10.75
C SER A 332 -6.65 -25.87 -10.96
N VAL A 333 -6.29 -24.86 -10.16
CA VAL A 333 -4.96 -24.26 -10.20
C VAL A 333 -3.90 -25.28 -9.73
N ALA A 334 -4.13 -25.94 -8.59
CA ALA A 334 -3.23 -26.97 -8.07
C ALA A 334 -3.01 -28.10 -9.10
N ALA A 335 -4.08 -28.59 -9.71
CA ALA A 335 -4.02 -29.61 -10.75
C ALA A 335 -3.20 -29.18 -11.97
N ARG A 336 -3.32 -27.92 -12.43
CA ARG A 336 -2.51 -27.40 -13.53
C ARG A 336 -1.04 -27.29 -13.14
N SER A 337 -0.75 -26.88 -11.90
CA SER A 337 0.61 -26.82 -11.36
C SER A 337 1.26 -28.21 -11.28
N ASP A 338 0.48 -29.24 -10.98
CA ASP A 338 0.92 -30.63 -10.89
C ASP A 338 0.90 -31.37 -12.25
N GLY A 339 0.59 -30.68 -13.35
CA GLY A 339 0.49 -31.28 -14.69
C GLY A 339 -0.68 -32.25 -14.87
N MET A 340 -1.68 -32.22 -13.98
CA MET A 340 -2.85 -33.08 -14.04
C MET A 340 -3.83 -32.60 -15.12
N PRO A 341 -4.26 -33.46 -16.07
CA PRO A 341 -5.15 -33.06 -17.15
C PRO A 341 -6.51 -32.54 -16.63
N VAL A 342 -6.95 -31.37 -17.08
CA VAL A 342 -8.26 -30.76 -16.72
C VAL A 342 -9.44 -31.70 -17.02
N ALA A 343 -9.32 -32.53 -18.05
CA ALA A 343 -10.33 -33.54 -18.39
C ALA A 343 -10.55 -34.56 -17.26
N LEU A 344 -9.51 -34.85 -16.47
CA LEU A 344 -9.56 -35.78 -15.33
C LEU A 344 -10.32 -35.18 -14.15
N LEU A 345 -10.11 -33.89 -13.85
CA LEU A 345 -10.90 -33.16 -12.85
C LEU A 345 -12.38 -33.10 -13.25
N GLY A 346 -12.66 -32.76 -14.52
CA GLY A 346 -14.03 -32.76 -15.04
C GLY A 346 -14.69 -34.15 -14.96
N ALA A 347 -13.93 -35.22 -15.19
CA ALA A 347 -14.42 -36.58 -15.03
C ALA A 347 -14.66 -36.96 -13.55
N ALA A 348 -13.80 -36.53 -12.63
CA ALA A 348 -13.93 -36.79 -11.19
C ALA A 348 -15.17 -36.11 -10.58
N VAL A 349 -15.50 -34.89 -11.01
CA VAL A 349 -16.74 -34.21 -10.64
C VAL A 349 -17.95 -34.94 -11.21
N ARG A 350 -17.95 -35.28 -12.51
CA ARG A 350 -19.05 -36.02 -13.16
C ARG A 350 -19.29 -37.40 -12.55
N ALA A 351 -18.22 -38.05 -12.07
CA ALA A 351 -18.27 -39.36 -11.44
C ALA A 351 -18.57 -39.29 -9.92
N SER A 352 -18.85 -38.12 -9.36
CA SER A 352 -19.10 -37.91 -7.91
C SER A 352 -17.96 -38.41 -7.00
N VAL A 353 -16.73 -38.50 -7.53
CA VAL A 353 -15.54 -38.93 -6.78
C VAL A 353 -15.02 -37.82 -5.87
N LEU A 354 -15.31 -36.56 -6.23
CA LEU A 354 -15.13 -35.39 -5.37
C LEU A 354 -16.46 -35.07 -4.66
N PRO A 355 -16.65 -35.45 -3.39
CA PRO A 355 -17.90 -35.17 -2.69
C PRO A 355 -18.02 -33.68 -2.35
N PRO A 356 -19.22 -33.07 -2.42
CA PRO A 356 -19.46 -31.64 -2.11
C PRO A 356 -19.30 -31.27 -0.63
N ARG A 357 -18.76 -32.17 0.21
CA ARG A 357 -18.64 -32.01 1.66
C ARG A 357 -17.32 -32.56 2.20
N ARG A 358 -16.19 -31.90 1.91
CA ARG A 358 -15.07 -31.79 2.85
C ARG A 358 -14.38 -30.44 2.63
N PRO A 359 -14.17 -29.62 3.67
CA PRO A 359 -13.16 -28.58 3.57
C PRO A 359 -11.83 -29.29 3.36
N TRP A 360 -11.11 -28.91 2.30
CA TRP A 360 -9.72 -29.31 2.14
C TRP A 360 -8.95 -28.69 3.30
N ARG A 361 -8.85 -29.43 4.41
CA ARG A 361 -7.72 -29.27 5.31
C ARG A 361 -6.51 -29.61 4.46
N CYS A 362 -5.74 -28.59 4.08
CA CYS A 362 -4.36 -28.81 3.67
C CYS A 362 -3.73 -29.69 4.74
N ALA A 363 -3.41 -30.93 4.36
CA ALA A 363 -2.70 -31.84 5.21
C ALA A 363 -1.31 -31.23 5.44
N ALA A 364 -1.04 -30.95 6.71
CA ALA A 364 0.30 -30.79 7.22
C ALA A 364 1.18 -31.97 6.78
N VAL A 365 2.32 -31.66 6.16
CA VAL A 365 3.65 -32.16 6.54
C VAL A 365 4.63 -31.01 6.39
#